data_AF-Q4N573-F1
#
_entry.id   AF-Q4N573-F1
#
_cell.length_a   1.000
_cell.length_b   1.000
_cell.length_c   1.000
_cell.angle_alpha   90.00
_cell.angle_beta   90.00
_cell.angle_gamma   90.00
#
_symmetry.space_group_name_H-M   'P 1'
#
loop_
_entity.id
_entity.type
_entity.pdbx_description
1 polymer ?
#
loop_
_entity_poly.entity_id
_entity_poly.type
_entity_poly.pdbx_seq_one_letter_code
_entity_poly.pdbx_strand_id
1 'polypeptide(L)'
;MSRIRQQRWIFKDRSAVVSGMFGIPISFCLLILVIVMLGIFILTWLIEGKVLIKVIGFNLPIVIKIMSLVSTLALFAFLINSTGVIYFVVLSTLIYFISHSLLLSGLLEFFFKFQEFDEPFANMTYYHPSNLDFYSVIAICMVRVLLGIPFSYYSLVLFDIRKAGGSGFRRIPAFKLEKTSLLEQAKALKKRYEYVVKRVAIFEMS
;
A
#
# COMPACT_ATOMS: atom_id res chain seq x y z
N MET A 1 37.60 22.68 -9.18
CA MET A 1 36.57 22.94 -8.13
C MET A 1 35.13 22.98 -8.64
N SER A 2 34.83 23.52 -9.83
CA SER A 2 33.45 23.58 -10.39
C SER A 2 32.84 22.20 -10.71
N ARG A 3 33.63 21.27 -11.26
CA ARG A 3 33.18 19.88 -11.55
C ARG A 3 32.72 19.12 -10.30
N ILE A 4 33.33 19.36 -9.13
CA ILE A 4 32.95 18.72 -7.86
C ILE A 4 31.60 19.27 -7.36
N ARG A 5 31.28 20.55 -7.61
CA ARG A 5 29.97 21.13 -7.25
C ARG A 5 28.85 20.63 -8.18
N GLN A 6 29.10 20.52 -9.48
CA GLN A 6 28.15 19.91 -10.43
C GLN A 6 27.93 18.42 -10.14
N GLN A 7 29.01 17.66 -9.87
CA GLN A 7 28.88 16.29 -9.40
C GLN A 7 28.10 16.21 -8.08
N ARG A 8 28.36 17.11 -7.11
CA ARG A 8 27.57 17.16 -5.87
C ARG A 8 26.07 17.31 -6.12
N TRP A 9 25.65 18.16 -7.06
CA TRP A 9 24.22 18.31 -7.39
C TRP A 9 23.64 17.05 -8.03
N ILE A 10 24.33 16.47 -9.02
CA ILE A 10 23.93 15.22 -9.67
C ILE A 10 23.86 14.06 -8.66
N PHE A 11 24.80 13.99 -7.70
CA PHE A 11 24.80 13.00 -6.62
C PHE A 11 23.78 13.32 -5.52
N LYS A 12 23.47 14.58 -5.24
CA LYS A 12 22.47 14.99 -4.24
C LYS A 12 21.06 14.63 -4.70
N ASP A 13 20.74 14.87 -5.98
CA ASP A 13 19.46 14.49 -6.57
C ASP A 13 19.34 12.97 -6.77
N ARG A 14 20.42 12.27 -7.13
CA ARG A 14 20.43 10.78 -7.15
C ARG A 14 20.49 10.14 -5.76
N SER A 15 20.90 10.87 -4.72
CA SER A 15 20.93 10.37 -3.33
C SER A 15 19.61 10.53 -2.59
N ALA A 16 18.67 11.31 -3.16
CA ALA A 16 17.36 11.63 -2.58
C ALA A 16 16.25 10.64 -2.97
N VAL A 17 16.60 9.44 -3.43
CA VAL A 17 15.66 8.36 -3.80
C VAL A 17 14.91 7.78 -2.57
N VAL A 18 15.13 8.32 -1.38
CA VAL A 18 14.74 7.71 -0.08
C VAL A 18 13.78 8.60 0.73
N SER A 19 13.29 9.69 0.15
CA SER A 19 12.26 10.51 0.78
C SER A 19 10.95 10.43 0.00
N GLY A 20 9.83 10.25 0.71
CA GLY A 20 8.51 10.46 0.13
C GLY A 20 8.31 11.95 -0.22
N MET A 21 7.11 12.30 -0.67
CA MET A 21 6.77 13.68 -1.05
C MET A 21 7.29 14.70 0.00
N PHE A 22 7.88 15.80 -0.50
CA PHE A 22 8.42 16.90 0.33
C PHE A 22 9.53 16.51 1.32
N GLY A 23 10.24 15.42 1.07
CA GLY A 23 11.35 14.99 1.90
C GLY A 23 10.91 14.06 3.05
N ILE A 24 9.63 13.91 3.35
CA ILE A 24 9.14 13.16 4.54
C ILE A 24 9.64 11.71 4.48
N PRO A 25 10.04 11.07 5.61
CA PRO A 25 10.47 9.68 5.58
C PRO A 25 9.32 8.78 5.08
N ILE A 26 9.65 7.79 4.25
CA ILE A 26 8.66 6.98 3.52
C ILE A 26 7.70 6.25 4.45
N SER A 27 8.17 5.78 5.61
CA SER A 27 7.30 5.15 6.61
C SER A 27 6.22 6.10 7.14
N PHE A 28 6.48 7.41 7.22
CA PHE A 28 5.47 8.40 7.60
C PHE A 28 4.48 8.67 6.46
N CYS A 29 4.94 8.71 5.21
CA CYS A 29 4.05 8.82 4.05
C CYS A 29 3.07 7.63 4.00
N LEU A 30 3.59 6.42 4.22
CA LEU A 30 2.77 5.21 4.33
C LEU A 30 1.79 5.29 5.50
N LEU A 31 2.22 5.76 6.67
CA LEU A 31 1.36 5.91 7.83
C LEU A 31 0.20 6.87 7.56
N ILE A 32 0.49 8.04 6.98
CA ILE A 32 -0.53 9.03 6.62
C ILE A 32 -1.54 8.42 5.65
N LEU A 33 -1.06 7.73 4.61
CA LEU A 33 -1.94 7.08 3.63
C LEU A 33 -2.85 6.03 4.26
N VAL A 34 -2.33 5.17 5.15
CA VAL A 34 -3.15 4.14 5.82
C VAL A 34 -4.17 4.76 6.76
N ILE A 35 -3.78 5.81 7.51
CA ILE A 35 -4.71 6.54 8.37
C ILE A 35 -5.83 7.17 7.52
N VAL A 36 -5.50 7.78 6.38
CA VAL A 36 -6.50 8.36 5.47
C VAL A 36 -7.40 7.27 4.89
N MET A 37 -6.85 6.14 4.44
CA MET A 37 -7.65 5.00 3.95
C MET A 37 -8.59 4.43 5.01
N LEU A 38 -8.13 4.33 6.27
CA LEU A 38 -8.94 3.89 7.40
C LEU A 38 -10.01 4.93 7.76
N GLY A 39 -9.69 6.22 7.74
CA GLY A 39 -10.63 7.30 7.98
C GLY A 39 -11.75 7.33 6.93
N ILE A 40 -11.40 7.15 5.65
CA ILE A 40 -12.38 7.03 4.57
C ILE A 40 -13.24 5.79 4.79
N PHE A 41 -12.66 4.65 5.16
CA PHE A 41 -13.43 3.43 5.46
C PHE A 41 -14.48 3.65 6.56
N ILE A 42 -14.10 4.29 7.67
CA ILE A 42 -15.02 4.57 8.78
C ILE A 42 -16.16 5.49 8.29
N LEU A 43 -15.84 6.52 7.52
CA LEU A 43 -16.83 7.44 6.97
C LEU A 43 -17.79 6.73 5.99
N THR A 44 -17.25 5.91 5.09
CA THR A 44 -18.04 5.07 4.19
C THR A 44 -18.96 4.13 4.97
N TRP A 45 -18.46 3.46 6.01
CA TRP A 45 -19.27 2.54 6.82
C TRP A 45 -20.48 3.22 7.46
N LEU A 46 -20.32 4.45 7.95
CA LEU A 46 -21.39 5.20 8.61
C LEU A 46 -22.49 5.65 7.64
N ILE A 47 -22.13 5.92 6.38
CA ILE A 47 -23.03 6.51 5.39
C ILE A 47 -23.65 5.43 4.48
N GLU A 48 -22.86 4.43 4.04
CA GLU A 48 -23.27 3.47 3.01
C GLU A 48 -24.56 2.74 3.37
N GLY A 49 -24.75 2.38 4.65
CA GLY A 49 -25.89 1.57 5.06
C GLY A 49 -27.21 2.31 4.83
N LYS A 50 -27.24 3.61 5.14
CA LYS A 50 -28.43 4.45 4.92
C LYS A 50 -28.70 4.63 3.42
N VAL A 51 -27.65 4.85 2.64
CA VAL A 51 -27.76 5.09 1.20
C VAL A 51 -28.17 3.82 0.45
N LEU A 52 -27.55 2.68 0.74
CA LEU A 52 -27.84 1.40 0.11
C LEU A 52 -29.25 0.91 0.45
N ILE A 53 -29.72 1.06 1.70
CA ILE A 53 -31.10 0.73 2.06
C ILE A 53 -32.09 1.65 1.33
N LYS A 54 -31.79 2.95 1.21
CA LYS A 54 -32.67 3.91 0.54
C LYS A 54 -32.77 3.67 -0.97
N VAL A 55 -31.68 3.26 -1.61
CA VAL A 55 -31.57 3.18 -3.07
C VAL A 55 -31.81 1.76 -3.60
N ILE A 56 -31.39 0.74 -2.85
CA ILE A 56 -31.39 -0.67 -3.28
C ILE A 56 -32.20 -1.57 -2.32
N GLY A 57 -32.64 -1.05 -1.17
CA GLY A 57 -33.46 -1.80 -0.21
C GLY A 57 -32.68 -2.77 0.69
N PHE A 58 -31.38 -2.95 0.48
CA PHE A 58 -30.53 -3.80 1.33
C PHE A 58 -29.20 -3.13 1.69
N ASN A 59 -28.60 -3.61 2.77
CA ASN A 59 -27.27 -3.20 3.20
C ASN A 59 -26.24 -4.27 2.82
N LEU A 60 -24.98 -3.89 2.69
CA LEU A 60 -23.88 -4.83 2.52
C LEU A 60 -23.82 -5.83 3.70
N PRO A 61 -23.63 -7.13 3.43
CA PRO A 61 -23.42 -8.13 4.47
C PRO A 61 -22.29 -7.74 5.44
N ILE A 62 -22.52 -7.94 6.73
CA ILE A 62 -21.57 -7.62 7.80
C ILE A 62 -20.23 -8.34 7.60
N VAL A 63 -20.25 -9.56 7.05
CA VAL A 63 -19.05 -10.35 6.76
C VAL A 63 -18.13 -9.62 5.78
N ILE A 64 -18.69 -9.07 4.68
CA ILE A 64 -17.92 -8.35 3.65
C ILE A 64 -17.28 -7.09 4.26
N LYS A 65 -18.05 -6.40 5.09
CA LYS A 65 -17.64 -5.23 5.85
C LYS A 65 -16.46 -5.53 6.80
N ILE A 66 -16.54 -6.60 7.58
CA ILE A 66 -15.44 -7.05 8.46
C ILE A 66 -14.20 -7.43 7.63
N MET A 67 -14.37 -8.13 6.52
CA MET A 67 -13.26 -8.48 5.62
C MET A 67 -12.57 -7.23 5.04
N SER A 68 -13.34 -6.19 4.69
CA SER A 68 -12.80 -4.89 4.26
C SER A 68 -12.01 -4.19 5.39
N LEU A 69 -12.48 -4.28 6.64
CA LEU A 69 -11.73 -3.75 7.79
C LEU A 69 -10.42 -4.51 7.99
N VAL A 70 -10.47 -5.85 8.04
CA VAL A 70 -9.29 -6.70 8.27
C VAL A 70 -8.21 -6.46 7.21
N SER A 71 -8.60 -6.40 5.93
CA SER A 71 -7.67 -6.10 4.84
C SER A 71 -7.09 -4.68 4.91
N THR A 72 -7.82 -3.70 5.44
CA THR A 72 -7.30 -2.35 5.70
C THR A 72 -6.30 -2.35 6.87
N LEU A 73 -6.62 -3.08 7.94
CA LEU A 73 -5.75 -3.20 9.11
C LEU A 73 -4.45 -3.95 8.78
N ALA A 74 -4.50 -4.94 7.89
CA ALA A 74 -3.33 -5.67 7.42
C ALA A 74 -2.26 -4.75 6.79
N LEU A 75 -2.67 -3.61 6.24
CA LEU A 75 -1.73 -2.63 5.67
C LEU A 75 -0.78 -2.07 6.74
N PHE A 76 -1.19 -1.95 8.00
CA PHE A 76 -0.32 -1.48 9.10
C PHE A 76 0.88 -2.39 9.39
N ALA A 77 0.92 -3.61 8.84
CA ALA A 77 2.05 -4.52 8.98
C ALA A 77 3.37 -3.89 8.50
N PHE A 78 3.33 -2.84 7.66
CA PHE A 78 4.51 -2.10 7.25
C PHE A 78 5.27 -1.50 8.44
N LEU A 79 4.65 -1.28 9.60
CA LEU A 79 5.31 -0.74 10.79
C LEU A 79 6.34 -1.70 11.41
N ILE A 80 6.18 -3.01 11.21
CA ILE A 80 7.09 -4.01 11.74
C ILE A 80 8.40 -3.92 10.95
N ASN A 81 9.52 -3.63 11.62
CA ASN A 81 10.82 -3.43 10.98
C ASN A 81 11.46 -4.75 10.53
N SER A 82 10.86 -5.39 9.52
CA SER A 82 11.33 -6.62 8.90
C SER A 82 11.17 -6.55 7.38
N THR A 83 12.19 -7.02 6.66
CA THR A 83 12.16 -7.15 5.19
C THR A 83 11.17 -8.23 4.77
N GLY A 84 11.05 -9.32 5.53
CA GLY A 84 10.09 -10.40 5.30
C GLY A 84 8.64 -9.93 5.37
N VAL A 85 8.33 -9.12 6.38
CA VAL A 85 6.97 -8.58 6.59
C VAL A 85 6.57 -7.61 5.47
N ILE A 86 7.51 -6.95 4.81
CA ILE A 86 7.18 -6.08 3.69
C ILE A 86 6.70 -6.84 2.46
N TYR A 87 7.20 -8.04 2.19
CA TYR A 87 6.64 -8.87 1.12
C TYR A 87 5.15 -9.15 1.38
N PHE A 88 4.80 -9.43 2.64
CA PHE A 88 3.42 -9.59 3.06
C PHE A 88 2.60 -8.30 2.90
N VAL A 89 3.19 -7.14 3.19
CA VAL A 89 2.53 -5.84 2.96
C VAL A 89 2.25 -5.62 1.48
N VAL A 90 3.23 -5.81 0.59
CA VAL A 90 3.03 -5.65 -0.86
C VAL A 90 1.93 -6.60 -1.36
N LEU A 91 1.96 -7.87 -0.95
CA LEU A 91 0.92 -8.83 -1.30
C LEU A 91 -0.45 -8.41 -0.75
N SER A 92 -0.51 -7.93 0.49
CA SER A 92 -1.72 -7.44 1.14
C SER A 92 -2.29 -6.21 0.43
N THR A 93 -1.45 -5.33 -0.12
CA THR A 93 -1.91 -4.20 -0.94
C THR A 93 -2.58 -4.63 -2.24
N LEU A 94 -2.04 -5.66 -2.89
CA LEU A 94 -2.63 -6.21 -4.11
C LEU A 94 -3.97 -6.87 -3.81
N ILE A 95 -4.03 -7.71 -2.76
CA ILE A 95 -5.28 -8.35 -2.31
C ILE A 95 -6.32 -7.28 -1.92
N TYR A 96 -5.89 -6.24 -1.20
CA TYR A 96 -6.74 -5.10 -0.84
C TYR A 96 -7.28 -4.41 -2.10
N PHE A 97 -6.43 -4.08 -3.06
CA PHE A 97 -6.85 -3.40 -4.29
C PHE A 97 -7.85 -4.23 -5.10
N ILE A 98 -7.56 -5.52 -5.30
CA ILE A 98 -8.42 -6.44 -6.06
C ILE A 98 -9.77 -6.61 -5.35
N SER A 99 -9.77 -6.93 -4.06
CA SER A 99 -11.01 -7.17 -3.30
C SER A 99 -11.93 -5.95 -3.26
N HIS A 100 -11.39 -4.76 -3.06
CA HIS A 100 -12.18 -3.53 -3.00
C HIS A 100 -12.64 -3.07 -4.38
N SER A 101 -11.85 -3.31 -5.44
CA SER A 101 -12.26 -3.03 -6.81
C SER A 101 -13.40 -3.96 -7.24
N LEU A 102 -13.30 -5.26 -6.91
CA LEU A 102 -14.36 -6.23 -7.18
C LEU A 102 -15.65 -5.86 -6.45
N LEU A 103 -15.57 -5.53 -5.16
CA LEU A 103 -16.70 -5.09 -4.36
C LEU A 103 -17.38 -3.85 -4.95
N LEU A 104 -16.58 -2.86 -5.35
CA LEU A 104 -17.09 -1.63 -5.95
C LEU A 104 -17.75 -1.89 -7.31
N SER A 105 -17.11 -2.70 -8.16
CA SER A 105 -17.65 -3.07 -9.47
C SER A 105 -18.95 -3.87 -9.35
N GLY A 106 -19.02 -4.81 -8.40
CA GLY A 106 -20.21 -5.60 -8.15
C GLY A 106 -21.37 -4.75 -7.63
N LEU A 107 -21.10 -3.76 -6.76
CA LEU A 107 -22.13 -2.81 -6.32
C LEU A 107 -22.65 -1.95 -7.48
N LEU A 108 -21.77 -1.48 -8.36
CA LEU A 108 -22.16 -0.68 -9.53
C LEU A 108 -22.96 -1.51 -10.52
N GLU A 109 -22.49 -2.71 -10.87
CA GLU A 109 -23.21 -3.60 -11.78
C GLU A 109 -24.58 -3.98 -11.22
N PHE A 110 -24.65 -4.28 -9.92
CA PHE A 110 -25.92 -4.55 -9.24
C PHE A 110 -26.86 -3.35 -9.32
N PHE A 111 -26.35 -2.15 -9.02
CA PHE A 111 -27.14 -0.92 -9.06
C PHE A 111 -27.70 -0.63 -10.46
N PHE A 112 -26.87 -0.72 -11.51
CA PHE A 112 -27.34 -0.48 -12.88
C PHE A 112 -28.38 -1.50 -13.33
N LYS A 113 -28.17 -2.79 -13.03
CA LYS A 113 -29.18 -3.82 -13.30
C LYS A 113 -30.47 -3.56 -12.54
N PHE A 114 -30.37 -3.21 -11.25
CA PHE A 114 -31.55 -2.91 -10.43
C PHE A 114 -32.35 -1.74 -11.01
N GLN A 115 -31.68 -0.67 -11.45
CA GLN A 115 -32.35 0.45 -12.10
C GLN A 115 -33.07 0.06 -13.40
N GLU A 116 -32.44 -0.77 -14.23
CA GLU A 116 -33.06 -1.28 -15.46
C GLU A 116 -34.33 -2.10 -15.16
N PHE A 117 -34.33 -2.88 -14.08
CA PHE A 117 -35.51 -3.62 -13.64
C PHE A 117 -36.60 -2.73 -13.01
N ASP A 118 -36.21 -1.65 -12.34
CA ASP A 118 -37.13 -0.77 -11.60
C ASP A 118 -37.68 0.38 -12.47
N GLU A 119 -37.04 0.67 -13.61
CA GLU A 119 -37.45 1.69 -14.59
C GLU A 119 -38.91 1.59 -15.05
N PRO A 120 -39.48 0.39 -15.35
CA PRO A 120 -40.89 0.26 -15.71
C PRO A 120 -41.82 0.70 -14.58
N PHE A 121 -41.45 0.40 -13.33
CA PHE A 121 -42.24 0.72 -12.15
C PHE A 121 -42.13 2.20 -11.76
N ALA A 122 -40.93 2.77 -11.86
CA ALA A 122 -40.69 4.20 -11.66
C ALA A 122 -41.47 5.06 -12.66
N ASN A 123 -41.53 4.64 -13.94
CA ASN A 123 -42.31 5.31 -14.98
C ASN A 123 -43.82 5.23 -14.73
N MET A 124 -44.32 4.17 -14.11
CA MET A 124 -45.74 4.06 -13.72
C MET A 124 -46.11 4.92 -12.50
N THR A 125 -45.15 5.17 -11.61
CA THR A 125 -45.38 5.89 -10.34
C THR A 125 -44.97 7.37 -10.37
N TYR A 126 -44.44 7.87 -11.51
CA TYR A 126 -43.90 9.22 -11.68
C TYR A 126 -42.87 9.62 -10.59
N TYR A 127 -42.19 8.64 -10.01
CA TYR A 127 -41.21 8.84 -8.95
C TYR A 127 -39.81 8.55 -9.49
N HIS A 128 -38.96 9.57 -9.58
CA HIS A 128 -37.55 9.43 -9.93
C HIS A 128 -36.68 9.74 -8.71
N PRO A 129 -36.26 8.73 -7.93
CA PRO A 129 -35.39 8.96 -6.78
C PRO A 129 -34.04 9.54 -7.24
N SER A 130 -33.53 10.53 -6.49
CA SER A 130 -32.19 11.08 -6.73
C SER A 130 -31.11 10.09 -6.29
N ASN A 131 -30.28 9.68 -7.24
CA ASN A 131 -29.16 8.75 -7.02
C ASN A 131 -27.84 9.46 -6.62
N LEU A 132 -27.89 10.78 -6.38
CA LEU A 132 -26.70 11.59 -6.04
C LEU A 132 -25.99 11.08 -4.78
N ASP A 133 -26.76 10.64 -3.79
CA ASP A 133 -26.23 10.07 -2.54
C ASP A 133 -25.42 8.79 -2.83
N PHE A 134 -25.91 7.94 -3.73
CA PHE A 134 -25.24 6.70 -4.15
C PHE A 134 -23.94 6.99 -4.88
N TYR A 135 -23.97 7.86 -5.89
CA TYR A 135 -22.76 8.24 -6.62
C TYR A 135 -21.71 8.90 -5.72
N SER A 136 -22.13 9.66 -4.71
CA SER A 136 -21.23 10.24 -3.72
C SER A 136 -20.52 9.16 -2.89
N VAL A 137 -21.25 8.14 -2.42
CA VAL A 137 -20.66 7.00 -1.72
C VAL A 137 -19.69 6.23 -2.62
N ILE A 138 -20.06 5.96 -3.87
CA ILE A 138 -19.20 5.31 -4.86
C ILE A 138 -17.92 6.12 -5.11
N ALA A 139 -18.03 7.44 -5.26
CA ALA A 139 -16.87 8.31 -5.47
C ALA A 139 -15.90 8.27 -4.28
N ILE A 140 -16.41 8.28 -3.04
CA ILE A 140 -15.59 8.13 -1.83
C ILE A 140 -14.89 6.75 -1.82
N CYS A 141 -15.60 5.68 -2.18
CA CYS A 141 -15.01 4.34 -2.32
C CYS A 141 -13.93 4.28 -3.41
N MET A 142 -14.13 4.94 -4.55
CA MET A 142 -13.13 5.04 -5.62
C MET A 142 -11.87 5.74 -5.12
N VAL A 143 -12.00 6.87 -4.42
CA VAL A 143 -10.85 7.58 -3.84
C VAL A 143 -10.06 6.65 -2.91
N ARG A 144 -10.75 5.87 -2.08
CA ARG A 144 -10.10 4.88 -1.19
C ARG A 144 -9.32 3.82 -1.95
N VAL A 145 -9.85 3.30 -3.06
CA VAL A 145 -9.15 2.32 -3.91
C VAL A 145 -7.95 2.96 -4.60
N LEU A 146 -8.10 4.18 -5.11
CA LEU A 146 -7.01 4.92 -5.77
C LEU A 146 -5.85 5.23 -4.84
N LEU A 147 -6.10 5.46 -3.54
CA LEU A 147 -5.04 5.62 -2.53
C LEU A 147 -4.19 4.35 -2.33
N GLY A 148 -4.67 3.19 -2.79
CA GLY A 148 -3.87 1.96 -2.83
C GLY A 148 -2.65 2.08 -3.73
N ILE A 149 -2.74 2.81 -4.85
CA ILE A 149 -1.63 2.97 -5.82
C ILE A 149 -0.41 3.67 -5.19
N PRO A 150 -0.53 4.89 -4.63
CA PRO A 150 0.61 5.53 -3.98
C PRO A 150 1.08 4.73 -2.76
N PHE A 151 0.19 4.05 -2.05
CA PHE A 151 0.58 3.19 -0.93
C PHE A 151 1.45 2.00 -1.37
N SER A 152 1.09 1.32 -2.46
CA SER A 152 1.89 0.25 -3.04
C SER A 152 3.26 0.76 -3.52
N TYR A 153 3.29 1.91 -4.19
CA TYR A 153 4.55 2.54 -4.60
C TYR A 153 5.48 2.79 -3.40
N TYR A 154 5.00 3.45 -2.36
CA TYR A 154 5.82 3.73 -1.19
C TYR A 154 6.22 2.46 -0.42
N SER A 155 5.41 1.40 -0.48
CA SER A 155 5.73 0.11 0.12
C SER A 155 6.89 -0.57 -0.61
N LEU A 156 6.96 -0.46 -1.95
CA LEU A 156 8.09 -0.93 -2.74
C LEU A 156 9.36 -0.12 -2.46
N VAL A 157 9.27 1.20 -2.32
CA VAL A 157 10.45 1.99 -1.94
C VAL A 157 10.90 1.64 -0.52
N LEU A 158 9.97 1.42 0.41
CA LEU A 158 10.30 0.96 1.76
C LEU A 158 10.98 -0.41 1.74
N PHE A 159 10.58 -1.31 0.84
CA PHE A 159 11.23 -2.59 0.65
C PHE A 159 12.72 -2.45 0.32
N ASP A 160 13.05 -1.63 -0.66
CA ASP A 160 14.44 -1.40 -1.06
C ASP A 160 15.27 -0.83 0.09
N ILE A 161 14.69 0.07 0.87
CA ILE A 161 15.33 0.66 2.06
C ILE A 161 15.63 -0.42 3.11
N ARG A 162 14.67 -1.31 3.39
CA ARG A 162 14.85 -2.39 4.37
C ARG A 162 15.85 -3.42 3.91
N LYS A 163 15.86 -3.75 2.62
CA LYS A 163 16.86 -4.63 2.02
C LYS A 163 18.27 -4.06 2.18
N ALA A 164 18.41 -2.73 2.14
CA ALA A 164 19.67 -2.03 2.39
C ALA A 164 19.99 -1.79 3.89
N GLY A 165 19.19 -2.33 4.81
CA GLY A 165 19.41 -2.22 6.27
C GLY A 165 18.82 -0.97 6.92
N GLY A 166 18.00 -0.18 6.20
CA GLY A 166 17.31 1.00 6.71
C GLY A 166 15.92 0.69 7.26
N SER A 167 15.42 1.46 8.22
CA SER A 167 14.06 1.29 8.76
C SER A 167 12.98 2.08 8.02
N GLY A 168 13.36 3.06 7.19
CA GLY A 168 12.46 3.99 6.50
C GLY A 168 11.90 5.14 7.34
N PHE A 169 12.14 5.12 8.66
CA PHE A 169 11.71 6.19 9.59
C PHE A 169 12.66 7.38 9.62
N ARG A 170 13.92 7.18 9.23
CA ARG A 170 14.95 8.24 9.18
C ARG A 170 15.35 8.49 7.75
N ARG A 171 15.56 9.76 7.41
CA ARG A 171 16.20 10.15 6.14
C ARG A 171 17.65 9.69 6.19
N ILE A 172 17.98 8.63 5.45
CA ILE A 172 19.36 8.16 5.31
C ILE A 172 19.70 8.20 3.81
N PRO A 173 20.80 8.84 3.40
CA PRO A 173 21.22 8.82 2.01
C PRO A 173 21.49 7.39 1.54
N ALA A 174 21.03 7.04 0.32
CA ALA A 174 21.19 5.70 -0.24
C ALA A 174 22.64 5.19 -0.18
N PHE A 175 23.62 6.05 -0.51
CA PHE A 175 25.05 5.72 -0.43
C PHE A 175 25.54 5.34 0.97
N LYS A 176 24.91 5.88 2.03
CA LYS A 176 25.29 5.54 3.41
C LYS A 176 24.77 4.15 3.78
N LEU A 177 23.57 3.79 3.32
CA LEU A 177 22.99 2.45 3.48
C LEU A 177 23.74 1.40 2.65
N GLU A 178 24.06 1.74 1.40
CA GLU A 178 24.84 0.88 0.51
C GLU A 178 26.25 0.61 1.06
N LYS A 179 26.93 1.63 1.58
CA LYS A 179 28.23 1.46 2.26
C LYS A 179 28.14 0.48 3.44
N THR A 180 27.12 0.60 4.29
CA THR A 180 26.93 -0.32 5.41
C THR A 180 26.60 -1.74 4.94
N SER A 181 25.75 -1.89 3.92
CA SER A 181 25.42 -3.20 3.35
C SER A 181 26.63 -3.89 2.74
N LEU A 182 27.45 -3.16 1.97
CA LEU A 182 28.68 -3.69 1.37
C LEU A 182 29.68 -4.15 2.44
N LEU A 183 29.79 -3.43 3.56
CA LEU A 183 30.63 -3.84 4.68
C LEU A 183 30.15 -5.15 5.33
N GLU A 184 28.84 -5.33 5.49
CA GLU A 184 28.28 -6.58 6.01
C GLU A 184 28.46 -7.75 5.04
N GLN A 185 28.23 -7.52 3.74
CA GLN A 185 28.46 -8.52 2.70
C GLN A 185 29.92 -8.95 2.65
N ALA A 186 30.86 -8.01 2.74
CA ALA A 186 32.29 -8.31 2.80
C ALA A 186 32.65 -9.15 4.04
N LYS A 187 32.08 -8.84 5.21
CA LYS A 187 32.27 -9.64 6.43
C LYS A 187 31.71 -11.06 6.28
N ALA A 188 30.52 -11.20 5.70
CA ALA A 188 29.91 -12.51 5.44
C ALA A 188 30.75 -13.34 4.46
N LEU A 189 31.23 -12.72 3.38
CA LEU A 189 32.09 -13.36 2.39
C LEU A 189 33.41 -13.82 3.00
N LYS A 190 34.03 -12.98 3.86
CA LYS A 190 35.25 -13.35 4.59
C LYS A 190 35.04 -14.56 5.50
N LYS A 191 33.94 -14.59 6.27
CA LYS A 191 33.59 -15.76 7.09
C LYS A 191 33.41 -17.03 6.23
N ARG A 192 32.79 -16.89 5.06
CA ARG A 192 32.58 -18.00 4.13
C ARG A 192 33.90 -18.51 3.56
N TYR A 193 34.81 -17.60 3.21
CA TYR A 193 36.17 -17.94 2.78
C TYR A 193 36.93 -18.69 3.88
N GLU A 194 36.94 -18.19 5.11
CA GLU A 194 37.58 -18.86 6.26
C GLU A 194 37.02 -20.25 6.52
N TYR A 195 35.70 -20.43 6.37
CA TYR A 195 35.06 -21.74 6.47
C TYR A 195 35.53 -22.71 5.38
N VAL A 196 35.60 -22.25 4.12
CA VAL A 196 36.07 -23.07 2.99
C VAL A 196 37.54 -23.47 3.17
N VAL A 197 38.41 -22.54 3.54
CA VAL A 197 39.83 -22.81 3.80
C VAL A 197 39.99 -23.89 4.89
N LYS A 198 39.25 -23.77 5.99
CA LYS A 198 39.26 -24.81 7.05
C LYS A 198 38.79 -26.16 6.55
N ARG A 199 37.76 -26.20 5.69
CA ARG A 199 37.24 -27.46 5.13
C ARG A 199 38.22 -28.11 4.16
N VAL A 200 38.91 -27.32 3.33
CA VAL A 200 39.97 -27.81 2.43
C VAL A 200 41.14 -28.36 3.23
N ALA A 201 41.61 -27.65 4.26
CA ALA A 201 42.70 -28.13 5.11
C ALA A 201 42.38 -29.47 5.82
N ILE A 202 41.12 -29.68 6.23
CA ILE A 202 40.67 -30.97 6.78
C ILE A 202 40.71 -32.07 5.72
N PHE A 203 40.35 -31.76 4.48
CA PHE A 203 40.30 -32.71 3.37
C PHE A 203 41.71 -33.08 2.86
N GLU A 204 42.68 -32.16 2.93
CA GLU A 204 44.07 -32.43 2.55
C GLU A 204 44.84 -33.25 3.60
N MET A 205 44.32 -33.34 4.83
CA MET A 205 44.89 -34.15 5.91
C MET A 205 44.30 -35.56 6.02
N SER A 206 43.23 -35.86 5.28
CA SER A 206 42.59 -37.18 5.20
C SER A 206 43.03 -37.95 3.98
#